data_AF-A3D0R1-F1
#
_entry.id   AF-A3D0R1-F1
#
_cell.length_a   1.000
_cell.length_b   1.000
_cell.length_c   1.000
_cell.angle_alpha   90.00
_cell.angle_beta   90.00
_cell.angle_gamma   90.00
#
_symmetry.space_group_name_H-M   'P 1'
#
loop_
_entity.id
_entity.type
_entity.pdbx_description
1 polymer ?
#
loop_
_entity_poly.entity_id
_entity_poly.type
_entity_poly.pdbx_seq_one_letter_code
_entity_poly.pdbx_strand_id
1 'polypeptide(L)'
;MSLNVTAIGQFTRLSLIVISGLISVSAFAGEVIVNRSSEPVDAFAVRDQVLKDFEWQESLRRQQQIQILQALPLGCITVMKPYRYFTCGEHNYRPYHYQQRELYIEVDRPSQ
;
A
#
# COMPACT_ATOMS: atom_id res chain seq x y z
N MET A 1 24.59 16.49 39.20
CA MET A 1 24.18 15.91 37.89
C MET A 1 23.15 14.83 38.20
N SER A 2 21.89 15.20 38.34
CA SER A 2 20.79 14.30 38.73
C SER A 2 19.90 14.06 37.52
N LEU A 3 20.02 12.88 36.92
CA LEU A 3 19.17 12.46 35.80
C LEU A 3 17.81 12.04 36.36
N ASN A 4 16.76 12.74 35.92
CA ASN A 4 15.37 12.52 36.33
C ASN A 4 14.88 11.13 35.88
N VAL A 5 14.73 10.23 36.85
CA VAL A 5 14.25 8.84 36.70
C VAL A 5 12.84 8.75 36.06
N THR A 6 12.05 9.81 36.13
CA THR A 6 10.70 9.91 35.55
C THR A 6 10.70 9.91 34.02
N ALA A 7 11.71 10.49 33.36
CA ALA A 7 11.76 10.55 31.90
C ALA A 7 11.92 9.15 31.28
N ILE A 8 12.74 8.30 31.91
CA ILE A 8 13.04 6.94 31.46
C ILE A 8 11.78 6.06 31.43
N GLY A 9 10.88 6.18 32.43
CA GLY A 9 9.62 5.43 32.48
C GLY A 9 8.57 5.87 31.48
N GLN A 10 8.66 7.10 30.95
CA GLN A 10 7.73 7.64 29.97
C GLN A 10 8.11 7.24 28.54
N PHE A 11 9.42 7.21 28.25
CA PHE A 11 9.95 6.71 26.97
C PHE A 11 9.69 5.21 26.78
N THR A 12 9.78 4.39 27.83
CA THR A 12 9.50 2.95 27.73
C THR A 12 8.04 2.65 27.41
N ARG A 13 7.10 3.41 27.97
CA ARG A 13 5.66 3.27 27.66
C ARG A 13 5.32 3.67 26.23
N LEU A 14 5.90 4.76 25.73
CA LEU A 14 5.72 5.21 24.35
C LEU A 14 6.27 4.20 23.35
N SER A 15 7.45 3.62 23.62
CA SER A 15 8.02 2.55 22.79
C SER A 15 7.14 1.31 22.75
N LEU A 16 6.55 0.90 23.88
CA LEU A 16 5.63 -0.25 23.93
C LEU A 16 4.37 -0.05 23.06
N ILE A 17 3.80 1.17 23.05
CA ILE A 17 2.64 1.50 22.22
C ILE A 17 2.99 1.45 20.73
N VAL A 18 4.14 2.00 20.35
CA VAL A 18 4.63 1.99 18.96
C VAL A 18 4.91 0.56 18.49
N ILE A 19 5.56 -0.26 19.32
CA ILE A 19 5.83 -1.67 19.01
C ILE A 19 4.51 -2.45 18.87
N SER A 20 3.52 -2.21 19.73
CA SER A 20 2.21 -2.87 19.64
C SER A 20 1.45 -2.53 18.35
N GLY A 21 1.59 -1.32 17.83
CA GLY A 21 0.94 -0.90 16.57
C GLY A 21 1.61 -1.45 15.30
N LEU A 22 2.92 -1.76 15.36
CA LEU A 22 3.64 -2.35 14.24
C LEU A 22 3.28 -3.83 14.00
N ILE A 23 2.73 -4.51 15.01
CA ILE A 23 2.34 -5.93 14.92
C ILE A 23 0.99 -6.11 14.21
N SER A 24 0.24 -5.02 13.95
CA SER A 24 -1.12 -5.06 13.42
C SER A 24 -1.23 -5.16 11.89
N VAL A 25 -0.14 -5.44 11.16
CA VAL A 25 -0.18 -5.54 9.70
C VAL A 25 -0.95 -6.81 9.32
N SER A 26 -2.16 -6.63 8.79
CA SER A 26 -2.98 -7.71 8.25
C SER A 26 -2.28 -8.33 7.05
N ALA A 27 -1.82 -9.57 7.19
CA ALA A 27 -1.32 -10.35 6.07
C ALA A 27 -2.50 -10.71 5.16
N PHE A 28 -2.44 -10.30 3.89
CA PHE A 28 -3.33 -10.83 2.86
C PHE A 28 -2.95 -12.30 2.63
N ALA A 29 -3.74 -13.22 3.19
CA ALA A 29 -3.69 -14.62 2.79
C ALA A 29 -4.37 -14.75 1.42
N GLY A 30 -3.77 -15.53 0.52
CA GLY A 30 -4.39 -15.85 -0.77
C GLY A 30 -5.73 -16.58 -0.61
N GLU A 31 -6.47 -16.75 -1.71
CA GLU A 31 -7.76 -17.43 -1.70
C GLU A 31 -7.65 -18.85 -1.13
N VAL A 32 -8.48 -19.16 -0.13
CA VAL A 32 -8.55 -20.49 0.51
C VAL A 32 -9.86 -21.15 0.11
N ILE A 33 -9.78 -22.16 -0.75
CA ILE A 33 -10.94 -22.96 -1.16
C ILE A 33 -11.12 -24.12 -0.18
N VAL A 34 -12.29 -24.18 0.48
CA VAL A 34 -12.65 -25.25 1.41
C VAL A 34 -13.73 -26.12 0.79
N ASN A 35 -13.40 -27.38 0.52
CA ASN A 35 -14.34 -28.37 -0.01
C ASN A 35 -14.62 -29.47 1.01
N ARG A 36 -15.79 -30.11 0.90
CA ARG A 36 -16.15 -31.26 1.75
C ARG A 36 -15.24 -32.43 1.44
N SER A 37 -14.77 -33.14 2.47
CA SER A 37 -13.89 -34.31 2.31
C SER A 37 -14.51 -35.43 1.47
N SER A 38 -15.84 -35.48 1.31
CA SER A 38 -16.56 -36.46 0.50
C SER A 38 -16.55 -36.15 -1.00
N GLU A 39 -16.14 -34.95 -1.39
CA GLU A 39 -16.17 -34.47 -2.78
C GLU A 39 -14.75 -34.43 -3.34
N PRO A 40 -14.48 -35.04 -4.50
CA PRO A 40 -13.16 -34.99 -5.11
C PRO A 40 -12.86 -33.56 -5.57
N VAL A 41 -11.67 -33.05 -5.21
CA VAL A 41 -11.19 -31.74 -5.64
C VAL A 41 -10.10 -31.92 -6.68
N ASP A 42 -10.28 -31.30 -7.84
CA ASP A 42 -9.21 -31.16 -8.81
C ASP A 42 -8.32 -29.96 -8.44
N ALA A 43 -7.25 -30.25 -7.71
CA ALA A 43 -6.29 -29.24 -7.29
C ALA A 43 -5.58 -28.55 -8.46
N PHE A 44 -5.47 -29.20 -9.62
CA PHE A 44 -4.85 -28.61 -10.80
C PHE A 44 -5.81 -27.63 -11.49
N ALA A 45 -7.08 -27.98 -11.61
CA ALA A 45 -8.10 -27.05 -12.13
C ALA A 45 -8.20 -25.78 -11.28
N VAL A 46 -8.14 -25.91 -9.94
CA VAL A 46 -8.11 -24.75 -9.02
C VAL A 46 -6.88 -23.89 -9.26
N ARG A 47 -5.68 -24.49 -9.29
CA ARG A 47 -4.43 -23.76 -9.54
C ARG A 47 -4.47 -23.01 -10.87
N ASP A 48 -4.94 -23.66 -11.92
CA ASP A 48 -4.98 -23.10 -13.27
C ASP A 48 -5.99 -21.94 -13.36
N GLN A 49 -7.10 -22.00 -12.60
CA GLN A 49 -8.04 -20.89 -12.48
C GLN A 49 -7.41 -19.69 -11.76
N VAL A 50 -6.80 -19.91 -10.59
CA VAL A 50 -6.12 -18.85 -9.83
C VAL A 50 -5.02 -18.18 -10.67
N LEU A 51 -4.26 -18.96 -11.44
CA LEU A 51 -3.23 -18.43 -12.33
C LEU A 51 -3.82 -17.53 -13.42
N LYS A 52 -4.91 -17.95 -14.07
CA LYS A 52 -5.61 -17.13 -15.08
C LYS A 52 -6.11 -15.82 -14.49
N ASP A 53 -6.69 -15.87 -13.30
CA ASP A 53 -7.22 -14.67 -12.63
C ASP A 53 -6.09 -13.70 -12.28
N PHE A 54 -4.95 -14.21 -11.82
CA PHE A 54 -3.75 -13.41 -11.57
C PHE A 54 -3.18 -12.79 -12.86
N GLU A 55 -3.04 -13.58 -13.93
CA GLU A 55 -2.55 -13.10 -15.22
C GLU A 55 -3.49 -12.03 -15.81
N TRP A 56 -4.80 -12.20 -15.64
CA TRP A 56 -5.80 -11.22 -16.04
C TRP A 56 -5.65 -9.91 -15.25
N GLN A 57 -5.52 -9.96 -13.92
CA GLN A 57 -5.27 -8.78 -13.09
C GLN A 57 -4.00 -8.04 -13.53
N GLU A 58 -2.90 -8.77 -13.79
CA GLU A 58 -1.67 -8.15 -14.29
C GLU A 58 -1.77 -7.67 -15.72
N SER A 59 -2.65 -8.24 -16.54
CA SER A 59 -2.96 -7.70 -17.86
C SER A 59 -3.68 -6.35 -17.74
N LEU A 60 -4.62 -6.20 -16.81
CA LEU A 60 -5.30 -4.93 -16.53
C LEU A 60 -4.33 -3.89 -15.98
N ARG A 61 -3.45 -4.29 -15.05
CA ARG A 61 -2.40 -3.41 -14.52
C ARG A 61 -1.43 -2.94 -15.59
N ARG A 62 -1.14 -3.79 -16.60
CA ARG A 62 -0.31 -3.42 -17.77
C ARG A 62 -1.04 -2.53 -18.76
N GLN A 63 -2.36 -2.69 -18.90
CA GLN A 63 -3.19 -1.86 -19.79
C GLN A 63 -3.40 -0.46 -19.25
N GLN A 64 -3.40 -0.28 -17.92
CA GLN A 64 -3.41 1.06 -17.33
C GLN A 64 -2.18 1.83 -17.80
N GLN A 65 -2.40 2.84 -18.63
CA GLN A 65 -1.35 3.76 -19.06
C GLN A 65 -0.87 4.55 -17.84
N ILE A 66 0.32 4.22 -17.34
CA ILE A 66 0.94 4.99 -16.26
C ILE A 66 1.28 6.37 -16.81
N GLN A 67 0.53 7.39 -16.39
CA GLN A 67 0.82 8.78 -16.72
C GLN A 67 1.93 9.28 -15.81
N ILE A 68 3.13 9.46 -16.37
CA ILE A 68 4.31 9.99 -15.68
C ILE A 68 4.49 11.45 -16.06
N LEU A 69 4.19 12.35 -15.13
CA LEU A 69 4.38 13.78 -15.30
C LEU A 69 5.77 14.20 -14.82
N GLN A 70 6.40 15.12 -15.54
CA GLN A 70 7.64 15.76 -15.12
C GLN A 70 7.39 16.99 -14.22
N ALA A 71 6.17 17.53 -14.25
CA ALA A 71 5.73 18.65 -13.45
C ALA A 71 4.23 18.51 -13.13
N LEU A 72 3.81 19.05 -11.98
CA LEU A 72 2.41 19.05 -11.57
C LEU A 72 1.61 20.11 -12.34
N PRO A 73 0.31 19.86 -12.62
CA PRO A 73 -0.61 20.89 -13.08
C PRO A 73 -0.69 22.09 -12.13
N LEU A 74 -1.15 23.24 -12.65
CA LEU A 74 -1.41 24.42 -11.82
C LEU A 74 -2.58 24.15 -10.86
N GLY A 75 -2.47 24.62 -9.62
CA GLY A 75 -3.55 24.50 -8.61
C GLY A 75 -3.55 23.21 -7.80
N CYS A 76 -2.53 22.36 -7.92
CA CYS A 76 -2.40 21.17 -7.08
C CYS A 76 -2.14 21.50 -5.60
N ILE A 77 -2.77 20.75 -4.71
CA ILE A 77 -2.63 20.90 -3.25
C ILE A 77 -1.85 19.72 -2.70
N THR A 78 -0.91 20.00 -1.80
CA THR A 78 -0.10 18.97 -1.13
C THR A 78 -0.87 18.37 0.07
N VAL A 79 -0.92 17.05 0.16
CA VAL A 79 -1.55 16.29 1.24
C VAL A 79 -0.53 15.37 1.89
N MET A 80 -0.42 15.41 3.22
CA MET A 80 0.64 14.71 3.96
C MET A 80 0.24 13.36 4.56
N LYS A 81 -1.06 13.06 4.65
CA LYS A 81 -1.60 11.83 5.23
C LYS A 81 -2.46 11.07 4.22
N PRO A 82 -2.37 9.73 4.16
CA PRO A 82 -1.48 8.85 4.94
C PRO A 82 0.00 8.93 4.52
N TYR A 83 0.30 9.54 3.38
CA TYR A 83 1.64 9.83 2.88
C TYR A 83 1.63 11.14 2.08
N ARG A 84 2.79 11.64 1.65
CA ARG A 84 2.89 12.82 0.77
C ARG A 84 2.37 12.50 -0.64
N TYR A 85 1.29 13.15 -1.04
CA TYR A 85 0.76 13.16 -2.41
C TYR A 85 0.19 14.55 -2.76
N PHE A 86 -0.18 14.75 -4.02
CA PHE A 86 -0.74 15.99 -4.53
C PHE A 86 -2.11 15.74 -5.15
N THR A 87 -3.13 16.50 -4.77
CA THR A 87 -4.46 16.44 -5.38
C THR A 87 -4.61 17.59 -6.37
N CYS A 88 -4.99 17.27 -7.61
CA CYS A 88 -5.12 18.19 -8.73
C CYS A 88 -6.50 17.99 -9.39
N GLY A 89 -7.55 18.63 -8.87
CA GLY A 89 -8.93 18.35 -9.27
C GLY A 89 -9.34 16.92 -8.85
N GLU A 90 -9.73 16.09 -9.83
CA GLU A 90 -10.10 14.68 -9.60
C GLU A 90 -8.89 13.72 -9.60
N HIS A 91 -7.70 14.20 -9.96
CA HIS A 91 -6.49 13.38 -10.07
C HIS A 91 -5.62 13.50 -8.81
N ASN A 92 -4.92 12.42 -8.47
CA ASN A 92 -3.96 12.42 -7.36
C ASN A 92 -2.61 11.92 -7.86
N TYR A 93 -1.53 12.58 -7.45
CA TYR A 93 -0.18 12.27 -7.92
C TYR A 93 0.79 12.07 -6.77
N ARG A 94 1.65 11.06 -6.89
CA ARG A 94 2.71 10.80 -5.91
C ARG A 94 4.08 11.17 -6.50
N PRO A 95 4.95 11.88 -5.75
CA PRO A 95 6.30 12.18 -6.20
C PRO A 95 7.22 10.94 -6.09
N TYR A 96 8.02 10.71 -7.12
CA TYR A 96 9.08 9.70 -7.19
C TYR A 96 10.39 10.36 -7.61
N HIS A 97 11.48 10.03 -6.91
CA HIS A 97 12.81 10.49 -7.30
C HIS A 97 13.44 9.48 -8.25
N TYR A 98 13.75 9.89 -9.47
CA TYR A 98 14.37 9.04 -10.49
C TYR A 98 15.40 9.84 -11.27
N GLN A 99 16.62 9.33 -11.43
CA GLN A 99 17.69 10.00 -12.19
C GLN A 99 17.86 11.50 -11.83
N GLN A 100 17.91 11.81 -10.54
CA GLN A 100 18.09 13.19 -10.02
C GLN A 100 16.95 14.18 -10.35
N ARG A 101 15.78 13.70 -10.79
CA ARG A 101 14.57 14.51 -11.00
C ARG A 101 13.37 13.96 -10.22
N GLU A 102 12.43 14.84 -9.87
CA GLU A 102 11.12 14.42 -9.37
C GLU A 102 10.20 14.10 -10.57
N LEU A 103 9.47 12.98 -10.44
CA LEU A 103 8.41 12.55 -11.35
C LEU A 103 7.13 12.42 -10.55
N TYR A 104 5.98 12.64 -11.19
CA TYR A 104 4.67 12.53 -10.55
C TYR A 104 3.86 11.47 -11.27
N ILE A 105 3.50 10.40 -10.55
CA ILE A 105 2.74 9.28 -11.08
C ILE A 105 1.33 9.36 -10.51
N GLU A 106 0.34 9.21 -11.38
CA GLU A 106 -1.07 9.18 -10.98
C GLU A 106 -1.35 7.96 -10.09
N VAL A 107 -2.08 8.19 -9.01
CA VAL A 107 -2.48 7.19 -8.02
C VAL A 107 -3.95 7.37 -7.68
N ASP A 108 -4.60 6.29 -7.25
CA ASP A 108 -5.94 6.38 -6.68
C ASP A 108 -5.93 7.26 -5.43
N ARG A 109 -7.07 7.92 -5.14
CA ARG A 109 -7.23 8.67 -3.90
C ARG A 109 -7.06 7.70 -2.72
N PRO A 110 -6.10 7.94 -1.81
CA PRO A 110 -5.93 7.06 -0.66
C PRO A 110 -7.21 7.06 0.18
N SER A 111 -7.69 5.87 0.55
CA SER A 111 -8.75 5.71 1.55
C SER A 111 -8.29 6.33 2.87
N GLN A 112 -9.12 7.22 3.44
CA GLN A 112 -8.85 7.89 4.72
C GLN A 112 -8.86 6.92 5.89
#